data_AF-A0A2E6W568-F1
#
_entry.id   AF-A0A2E6W568-F1
#
_cell.length_a   1.000
_cell.length_b   1.000
_cell.length_c   1.000
_cell.angle_alpha   90.00
_cell.angle_beta   90.00
_cell.angle_gamma   90.00
#
_symmetry.space_group_name_H-M   'P 1'
#
loop_
_entity.id
_entity.type
_entity.pdbx_description
1 polymer ?
#
loop_
_entity_poly.entity_id
_entity_poly.type
_entity_poly.pdbx_seq_one_letter_code
_entity_poly.pdbx_strand_id
1 'polypeptide(L)'
;MIVSHFPNNLPGNASLVYPQVLDAIKKTDTLVENSMDADAALIWSVLWYGKMRPNKDVWDHYRAQGKPVIVIEVGGLLRNATWKLGINGINRDAEFALNEYMPDDRQKKFSIVLQPWKHDGDYVLVCGQHGASEQWRNMPDINTYYKQTVEQIRQVTDKPIVIRSHPRYPEQHQFEGVTWNRPLHVQETYDDFDLDIMLAHAYFTVSHSSNPGIHSIIAGVPAVVSEHSLAWDVSTSMSKWLSKPYRHQWLNRITYTEWFADEIHIQWSRLRDYI
;
A
#
# COMPACT_ATOMS: atom_id res chain seq x y z
N MET A 1 1.87 -27.98 3.62
CA MET A 1 0.47 -27.57 3.44
C MET A 1 0.11 -27.65 1.96
N ILE A 2 -1.17 -27.59 1.62
CA ILE A 2 -1.69 -27.38 0.27
C ILE A 2 -1.99 -25.89 0.11
N VAL A 3 -1.34 -25.24 -0.86
CA VAL A 3 -1.60 -23.84 -1.23
C VAL A 3 -2.30 -23.80 -2.57
N SER A 4 -3.48 -23.19 -2.62
CA SER A 4 -4.21 -22.95 -3.87
C SER A 4 -3.79 -21.63 -4.49
N HIS A 5 -3.56 -21.58 -5.80
CA HIS A 5 -3.36 -20.32 -6.53
C HIS A 5 -4.36 -20.17 -7.69
N PHE A 6 -4.60 -18.92 -8.08
CA PHE A 6 -5.67 -18.55 -9.03
C PHE A 6 -5.08 -17.81 -10.24
N PRO A 7 -4.49 -18.53 -11.22
CA PRO A 7 -3.70 -17.92 -12.30
C PRO A 7 -4.53 -17.09 -13.28
N ASN A 8 -5.86 -17.25 -13.31
CA ASN A 8 -6.75 -16.48 -14.18
C ASN A 8 -6.99 -15.04 -13.69
N ASN A 9 -6.63 -14.73 -12.44
CA ASN A 9 -6.95 -13.47 -11.78
C ASN A 9 -5.71 -12.59 -11.59
N LEU A 10 -4.74 -12.64 -12.50
CA LEU A 10 -3.45 -11.95 -12.37
C LEU A 10 -3.40 -10.59 -13.09
N PRO A 11 -2.59 -9.63 -12.62
CA PRO A 11 -2.33 -8.38 -13.33
C PRO A 11 -1.44 -8.61 -14.56
N GLY A 12 -1.33 -7.59 -15.41
CA GLY A 12 -0.55 -7.67 -16.65
C GLY A 12 0.98 -7.82 -16.46
N ASN A 13 1.51 -7.46 -15.29
CA ASN A 13 2.92 -7.55 -14.93
C ASN A 13 3.25 -8.75 -14.02
N ALA A 14 2.34 -9.72 -13.87
CA ALA A 14 2.53 -10.85 -12.96
C ALA A 14 3.77 -11.70 -13.31
N SER A 15 4.15 -11.77 -14.58
CA SER A 15 5.33 -12.54 -15.04
C SER A 15 6.65 -12.11 -14.42
N LEU A 16 6.72 -10.92 -13.82
CA LEU A 16 7.93 -10.39 -13.20
C LEU A 16 8.31 -11.09 -11.88
N VAL A 17 7.33 -11.65 -11.15
CA VAL A 17 7.59 -12.26 -9.84
C VAL A 17 6.75 -13.52 -9.55
N TYR A 18 5.59 -13.67 -10.21
CA TYR A 18 4.67 -14.76 -9.92
C TYR A 18 5.31 -16.15 -10.09
N PRO A 19 6.08 -16.44 -11.17
CA PRO A 19 6.78 -17.71 -11.28
C PRO A 19 7.72 -18.00 -10.10
N GLN A 20 8.46 -16.99 -9.63
CA GLN A 20 9.40 -17.10 -8.51
C GLN A 20 8.67 -17.39 -7.19
N VAL A 21 7.48 -16.81 -6.99
CA VAL A 21 6.62 -17.13 -5.84
C VAL A 21 6.14 -18.58 -5.91
N LEU A 22 5.67 -19.04 -7.07
CA LEU A 22 5.21 -20.43 -7.22
C LEU A 22 6.35 -21.43 -7.00
N ASP A 23 7.55 -21.13 -7.49
CA ASP A 23 8.74 -21.96 -7.29
C ASP A 23 9.16 -21.99 -5.82
N ALA A 24 9.05 -20.87 -5.11
CA ALA A 24 9.31 -20.81 -3.67
C ALA A 24 8.33 -21.71 -2.89
N ILE A 25 7.04 -21.66 -3.22
CA ILE A 25 6.00 -22.49 -2.58
C ILE A 25 6.24 -23.97 -2.88
N LYS A 26 6.48 -24.35 -4.13
CA LYS A 26 6.71 -25.75 -4.55
C LYS A 26 7.92 -26.40 -3.87
N LYS A 27 8.88 -25.62 -3.38
CA LYS A 27 10.04 -26.14 -2.63
C LYS A 27 9.68 -26.62 -1.23
N THR A 28 8.60 -26.11 -0.64
CA THR A 28 8.22 -26.40 0.75
C THR A 28 6.83 -27.02 0.90
N ASP A 29 5.96 -26.86 -0.09
CA ASP A 29 4.52 -27.16 0.00
C ASP A 29 3.94 -27.66 -1.33
N THR A 30 2.74 -28.25 -1.26
CA THR A 30 2.00 -28.69 -2.44
C THR A 30 1.22 -27.51 -3.02
N LEU A 31 1.45 -27.20 -4.30
CA LEU A 31 0.74 -26.14 -5.02
C LEU A 31 -0.37 -26.76 -5.88
N VAL A 32 -1.59 -26.23 -5.78
CA VAL A 32 -2.75 -26.66 -6.58
C VAL A 32 -3.43 -25.45 -7.24
N GLU A 33 -4.08 -25.67 -8.38
CA GLU A 33 -4.78 -24.60 -9.10
C GLU A 33 -6.26 -24.55 -8.74
N ASN A 34 -6.76 -23.34 -8.47
CA ASN A 34 -8.18 -23.02 -8.32
C ASN A 34 -8.96 -23.89 -7.31
N SER A 35 -8.28 -24.51 -6.35
CA SER A 35 -8.91 -25.25 -5.27
C SER A 35 -9.52 -24.27 -4.26
N MET A 36 -10.74 -24.55 -3.82
CA MET A 36 -11.38 -23.86 -2.69
C MET A 36 -11.21 -24.62 -1.37
N ASP A 37 -10.59 -25.80 -1.39
CA ASP A 37 -10.47 -26.70 -0.24
C ASP A 37 -9.03 -26.81 0.30
N ALA A 38 -8.10 -26.01 -0.22
CA ALA A 38 -6.70 -26.02 0.24
C ALA A 38 -6.54 -25.45 1.66
N ASP A 39 -5.35 -25.58 2.23
CA ASP A 39 -5.03 -25.06 3.57
C ASP A 39 -4.89 -23.52 3.54
N ALA A 40 -4.39 -22.99 2.42
CA ALA A 40 -4.20 -21.56 2.20
C ALA A 40 -4.47 -21.17 0.73
N ALA A 41 -4.77 -19.90 0.50
CA ALA A 41 -4.92 -19.34 -0.85
C ALA A 41 -3.84 -18.31 -1.16
N LEU A 42 -3.33 -18.31 -2.40
CA LEU A 42 -2.46 -17.30 -2.97
C LEU A 42 -3.22 -16.50 -4.03
N ILE A 43 -3.44 -15.21 -3.77
CA ILE A 43 -4.13 -14.30 -4.69
C ILE A 43 -3.25 -13.10 -5.06
N TRP A 44 -3.59 -12.46 -6.17
CA TRP A 44 -3.07 -11.15 -6.55
C TRP A 44 -4.22 -10.34 -7.11
N SER A 45 -4.65 -9.21 -6.56
CA SER A 45 -4.35 -8.53 -5.30
C SER A 45 -5.66 -8.53 -4.47
N VAL A 46 -5.75 -7.71 -3.42
CA VAL A 46 -6.99 -7.37 -2.69
C VAL A 46 -7.77 -6.21 -3.32
N LEU A 47 -7.56 -5.96 -4.62
CA LEU A 47 -8.37 -5.05 -5.42
C LEU A 47 -9.55 -5.82 -6.04
N TRP A 48 -10.76 -5.60 -5.52
CA TRP A 48 -11.99 -6.27 -5.98
C TRP A 48 -12.55 -5.64 -7.25
N TYR A 49 -11.68 -5.40 -8.24
CA TYR A 49 -12.00 -4.72 -9.47
C TYR A 49 -11.20 -5.26 -10.67
N GLY A 50 -11.72 -5.06 -11.88
CA GLY A 50 -11.08 -5.50 -13.11
C GLY A 50 -10.81 -7.01 -13.13
N LYS A 51 -9.64 -7.42 -13.64
CA LYS A 51 -9.22 -8.84 -13.73
C LYS A 51 -9.14 -9.55 -12.38
N MET A 52 -8.93 -8.79 -11.30
CA MET A 52 -8.74 -9.34 -9.94
C MET A 52 -10.05 -9.39 -9.14
N ARG A 53 -11.16 -8.86 -9.69
CA ARG A 53 -12.49 -8.91 -9.06
C ARG A 53 -12.87 -10.30 -8.53
N PRO A 54 -12.65 -11.42 -9.27
CA PRO A 54 -13.03 -12.75 -8.79
C PRO A 54 -12.26 -13.22 -7.54
N ASN A 55 -11.11 -12.60 -7.20
CA ASN A 55 -10.40 -12.93 -5.97
C ASN A 55 -11.21 -12.61 -4.71
N LYS A 56 -12.25 -11.77 -4.80
CA LYS A 56 -13.12 -11.51 -3.66
C LYS A 56 -13.81 -12.80 -3.17
N ASP A 57 -14.27 -13.64 -4.08
CA ASP A 57 -14.94 -14.89 -3.72
C ASP A 57 -13.96 -15.87 -3.04
N VAL A 58 -12.72 -15.91 -3.54
CA VAL A 58 -11.61 -16.67 -2.94
C VAL A 58 -11.32 -16.15 -1.53
N TRP A 59 -11.15 -14.83 -1.39
CA TRP A 59 -10.89 -14.18 -0.12
C TRP A 59 -11.98 -14.48 0.90
N ASP A 60 -13.24 -14.20 0.57
CA ASP A 60 -14.38 -14.39 1.47
C ASP A 60 -14.48 -15.87 1.91
N HIS A 61 -14.32 -16.82 0.99
CA HIS A 61 -14.42 -18.26 1.28
C HIS A 61 -13.33 -18.75 2.25
N TYR A 62 -12.07 -18.42 1.99
CA TYR A 62 -10.96 -18.84 2.85
C TYR A 62 -11.01 -18.13 4.20
N ARG A 63 -11.30 -16.81 4.22
CA ARG A 63 -11.38 -16.03 5.46
C ARG A 63 -12.55 -16.46 6.34
N ALA A 64 -13.70 -16.85 5.76
CA ALA A 64 -14.84 -17.38 6.52
C ALA A 64 -14.51 -18.67 7.27
N GLN A 65 -13.53 -19.45 6.80
CA GLN A 65 -13.05 -20.67 7.45
C GLN A 65 -11.86 -20.42 8.40
N GLY A 66 -11.45 -19.16 8.59
CA GLY A 66 -10.25 -18.82 9.35
C GLY A 66 -8.94 -19.19 8.64
N LYS A 67 -9.00 -19.61 7.36
CA LYS A 67 -7.81 -20.00 6.59
C LYS A 67 -7.03 -18.76 6.11
N PRO A 68 -5.69 -18.83 6.05
CA PRO A 68 -4.86 -17.73 5.60
C PRO A 68 -4.98 -17.49 4.09
N VAL A 69 -4.98 -16.22 3.71
CA VAL A 69 -4.87 -15.78 2.31
C VAL A 69 -3.59 -14.99 2.14
N ILE A 70 -2.63 -15.55 1.40
CA ILE A 70 -1.40 -14.90 1.02
C ILE A 70 -1.68 -13.99 -0.19
N VAL A 71 -1.37 -12.72 -0.04
CA VAL A 71 -1.60 -11.71 -1.07
C VAL A 71 -0.26 -11.27 -1.64
N ILE A 72 -0.14 -11.36 -2.96
CA ILE A 72 0.96 -10.75 -3.70
C ILE A 72 0.54 -9.35 -4.14
N GLU A 73 1.43 -8.38 -3.98
CA GLU A 73 1.22 -7.01 -4.45
C GLU A 73 2.52 -6.37 -4.95
N VAL A 74 2.40 -5.39 -5.85
CA VAL A 74 3.51 -4.52 -6.26
C VAL A 74 4.04 -3.74 -5.06
N GLY A 75 5.37 -3.65 -4.95
CA GLY A 75 6.05 -2.85 -3.94
C GLY A 75 5.67 -1.37 -4.04
N GLY A 76 5.48 -0.74 -2.89
CA GLY A 76 5.21 0.68 -2.75
C GLY A 76 6.46 1.51 -2.53
N LEU A 77 7.57 0.93 -2.06
CA LEU A 77 8.82 1.65 -1.85
C LEU A 77 9.61 1.80 -3.15
N LEU A 78 9.79 0.70 -3.88
CA LEU A 78 10.43 0.66 -5.19
C LEU A 78 9.50 0.00 -6.20
N ARG A 79 8.66 0.82 -6.83
CA ARG A 79 7.71 0.39 -7.85
C ARG A 79 8.45 -0.30 -9.01
N ASN A 80 7.81 -1.32 -9.58
CA ASN A 80 8.34 -2.14 -10.69
C ASN A 80 9.63 -2.93 -10.40
N ALA A 81 10.20 -2.81 -9.20
CA ALA A 81 11.44 -3.51 -8.81
C ALA A 81 11.23 -4.47 -7.62
N THR A 82 10.23 -4.19 -6.78
CA THR A 82 9.94 -4.96 -5.57
C THR A 82 8.47 -5.35 -5.49
N TRP A 83 8.19 -6.38 -4.69
CA TRP A 83 6.88 -6.97 -4.46
C TRP A 83 6.69 -7.35 -3.00
N LYS A 84 5.45 -7.48 -2.57
CA LYS A 84 5.06 -7.88 -1.22
C LYS A 84 4.40 -9.23 -1.26
N LEU A 85 4.71 -10.06 -0.28
CA LEU A 85 3.84 -11.13 0.20
C LEU A 85 3.33 -10.72 1.59
N GLY A 86 2.02 -10.68 1.77
CA GLY A 86 1.40 -10.43 3.08
C GLY A 86 0.30 -11.45 3.35
N ILE A 87 0.16 -11.89 4.59
CA ILE A 87 -0.94 -12.77 4.99
C ILE A 87 -2.12 -11.89 5.42
N ASN A 88 -3.29 -12.13 4.82
CA ASN A 88 -4.55 -11.44 5.08
C ASN A 88 -4.48 -9.91 4.91
N GLY A 89 -3.64 -9.44 3.99
CA GLY A 89 -3.60 -8.02 3.60
C GLY A 89 -2.31 -7.63 2.89
N ILE A 90 -2.17 -6.34 2.60
CA ILE A 90 -0.99 -5.75 1.92
C ILE A 90 -0.45 -4.49 2.63
N ASN A 91 -1.07 -4.13 3.75
CA ASN A 91 -0.80 -2.95 4.56
C ASN A 91 -0.53 -3.36 6.02
N ARG A 92 -0.58 -2.44 7.00
CA ARG A 92 -0.28 -2.74 8.41
C ARG A 92 -1.14 -3.87 9.00
N ASP A 93 -2.35 -4.06 8.48
CA ASP A 93 -3.25 -5.15 8.88
C ASP A 93 -2.72 -6.56 8.51
N ALA A 94 -1.71 -6.65 7.65
CA ALA A 94 -1.15 -7.91 7.17
C ALA A 94 -0.01 -8.39 8.07
N GLU A 95 0.17 -9.71 8.13
CA GLU A 95 1.39 -10.30 8.65
C GLU A 95 2.47 -10.36 7.55
N PHE A 96 3.66 -9.86 7.87
CA PHE A 96 4.84 -9.79 7.00
C PHE A 96 6.05 -10.55 7.58
N ALA A 97 5.83 -11.35 8.62
CA ALA A 97 6.82 -12.06 9.43
C ALA A 97 7.91 -11.13 9.99
N LEU A 98 7.50 -9.97 10.50
CA LEU A 98 8.43 -8.96 11.01
C LEU A 98 8.81 -9.20 12.48
N ASN A 99 10.02 -9.68 12.71
CA ASN A 99 10.69 -9.68 14.03
C ASN A 99 10.77 -8.29 14.67
N GLU A 100 11.02 -8.26 15.98
CA GLU A 100 11.24 -7.03 16.75
C GLU A 100 12.43 -6.24 16.21
N TYR A 101 13.54 -6.93 15.91
CA TYR A 101 14.73 -6.34 15.31
C TYR A 101 14.87 -6.73 13.85
N MET A 102 15.14 -5.73 13.01
CA MET A 102 15.51 -5.91 11.60
C MET A 102 16.94 -5.39 11.39
N PRO A 103 17.85 -6.17 10.79
CA PRO A 103 19.13 -5.67 10.29
C PRO A 103 18.95 -4.49 9.30
N ASP A 104 19.99 -3.69 9.07
CA ASP A 104 19.95 -2.49 8.22
C ASP A 104 20.36 -2.73 6.75
N ASP A 105 20.60 -3.98 6.39
CA ASP A 105 21.03 -4.45 5.08
C ASP A 105 20.02 -4.15 3.96
N ARG A 106 18.73 -4.33 4.23
CA ARG A 106 17.66 -4.05 3.25
C ARG A 106 17.52 -2.56 3.00
N GLN A 107 17.59 -1.73 4.04
CA GLN A 107 17.58 -0.28 3.86
C GLN A 107 18.72 0.18 2.93
N LYS A 108 19.93 -0.38 3.10
CA LYS A 108 21.08 -0.10 2.21
C LYS A 108 20.80 -0.55 0.77
N LYS A 109 20.22 -1.73 0.58
CA LYS A 109 19.88 -2.25 -0.76
C LYS A 109 18.84 -1.39 -1.48
N PHE A 110 17.87 -0.85 -0.77
CA PHE A 110 16.80 -0.03 -1.35
C PHE A 110 17.27 1.37 -1.77
N SER A 111 18.40 1.84 -1.25
CA SER A 111 18.94 3.18 -1.55
C SER A 111 17.94 4.33 -1.31
N ILE A 112 17.00 4.16 -0.38
CA ILE A 112 15.99 5.18 -0.05
C ILE A 112 16.60 6.21 0.89
N VAL A 113 16.49 7.48 0.49
CA VAL A 113 16.97 8.63 1.26
C VAL A 113 15.79 9.33 1.92
N LEU A 114 15.79 9.39 3.25
CA LEU A 114 14.85 10.22 4.02
C LEU A 114 15.23 11.69 3.86
N GLN A 115 14.34 12.47 3.27
CA GLN A 115 14.50 13.92 3.23
C GLN A 115 14.25 14.53 4.62
N PRO A 116 14.91 15.62 5.01
CA PRO A 116 14.62 16.33 6.25
C PRO A 116 13.13 16.70 6.34
N TRP A 117 12.59 16.74 7.56
CA TRP A 117 11.21 17.17 7.74
C TRP A 117 11.01 18.61 7.24
N LYS A 118 9.97 18.82 6.44
CA LYS A 118 9.52 20.14 6.02
C LYS A 118 8.80 20.85 7.16
N HIS A 119 8.96 22.17 7.18
CA HIS A 119 8.34 23.04 8.19
C HIS A 119 7.25 23.94 7.60
N ASP A 120 7.22 24.08 6.28
CA ASP A 120 6.25 24.85 5.52
C ASP A 120 5.79 24.10 4.26
N GLY A 121 4.96 24.77 3.48
CA GLY A 121 4.36 24.26 2.25
C GLY A 121 3.16 25.10 1.84
N ASP A 122 2.78 24.96 0.58
CA ASP A 122 1.82 25.83 -0.09
C ASP A 122 0.37 25.36 0.12
N TYR A 123 0.16 24.05 0.27
CA TYR A 123 -1.18 23.46 0.37
C TYR A 123 -1.21 22.15 1.18
N VAL A 124 -2.41 21.73 1.57
CA VAL A 124 -2.67 20.37 2.09
C VAL A 124 -3.03 19.45 0.94
N LEU A 125 -2.38 18.29 0.83
CA LEU A 125 -2.63 17.32 -0.22
C LEU A 125 -3.47 16.14 0.30
N VAL A 126 -4.68 15.95 -0.20
CA VAL A 126 -5.52 14.79 0.09
C VAL A 126 -5.37 13.77 -1.03
N CYS A 127 -4.87 12.58 -0.70
CA CYS A 127 -4.67 11.51 -1.67
C CYS A 127 -5.84 10.51 -1.63
N GLY A 128 -6.47 10.31 -2.78
CA GLY A 128 -7.53 9.34 -2.97
C GLY A 128 -7.08 7.89 -2.92
N GLN A 129 -8.05 6.99 -2.75
CA GLN A 129 -7.85 5.54 -2.77
C GLN A 129 -8.92 4.86 -3.64
N HIS A 130 -8.70 3.61 -4.02
CA HIS A 130 -9.64 2.85 -4.84
C HIS A 130 -10.78 2.29 -3.97
N GLY A 131 -12.03 2.72 -4.22
CA GLY A 131 -13.18 2.37 -3.37
C GLY A 131 -13.53 0.87 -3.33
N ALA A 132 -13.11 0.10 -4.34
CA ALA A 132 -13.27 -1.36 -4.38
C ALA A 132 -12.09 -2.16 -3.77
N SER A 133 -11.10 -1.51 -3.15
CA SER A 133 -10.02 -2.22 -2.46
C SER A 133 -10.47 -2.71 -1.09
N GLU A 134 -9.99 -3.87 -0.65
CA GLU A 134 -10.15 -4.34 0.74
C GLU A 134 -9.56 -3.36 1.77
N GLN A 135 -8.58 -2.56 1.36
CA GLN A 135 -8.02 -1.48 2.18
C GLN A 135 -9.01 -0.33 2.41
N TRP A 136 -10.11 -0.29 1.65
CA TRP A 136 -11.20 0.67 1.78
C TRP A 136 -12.47 0.03 2.38
N ARG A 137 -12.37 -1.20 2.90
CA ARG A 137 -13.49 -1.87 3.57
C ARG A 137 -14.00 -0.98 4.71
N ASN A 138 -15.33 -0.86 4.84
CA ASN A 138 -16.01 -0.05 5.87
C ASN A 138 -15.74 1.46 5.81
N MET A 139 -15.03 1.96 4.79
CA MET A 139 -14.89 3.39 4.58
C MET A 139 -16.10 3.95 3.84
N PRO A 140 -16.44 5.24 4.03
CA PRO A 140 -17.46 5.88 3.23
C PRO A 140 -17.07 5.89 1.74
N ASP A 141 -18.05 6.19 0.87
CA ASP A 141 -17.74 6.45 -0.53
C ASP A 141 -16.72 7.60 -0.66
N ILE A 142 -15.96 7.60 -1.76
CA ILE A 142 -14.80 8.48 -1.90
C ILE A 142 -15.18 9.97 -1.87
N ASN A 143 -16.37 10.36 -2.35
CA ASN A 143 -16.80 11.76 -2.35
C ASN A 143 -17.17 12.21 -0.92
N THR A 144 -17.84 11.34 -0.16
CA THR A 144 -18.12 11.58 1.26
C THR A 144 -16.82 11.67 2.07
N TYR A 145 -15.87 10.77 1.83
CA TYR A 145 -14.54 10.83 2.45
C TYR A 145 -13.85 12.17 2.18
N TYR A 146 -13.84 12.63 0.93
CA TYR A 146 -13.24 13.91 0.57
C TYR A 146 -13.90 15.09 1.28
N LYS A 147 -15.24 15.16 1.31
CA LYS A 147 -15.96 16.24 2.01
C LYS A 147 -15.62 16.28 3.50
N GLN A 148 -15.71 15.14 4.18
CA GLN A 148 -15.40 15.03 5.60
C GLN A 148 -13.93 15.39 5.89
N THR A 149 -13.01 14.95 5.03
CA THR A 149 -11.59 15.27 5.16
C THR A 149 -11.33 16.77 5.01
N VAL A 150 -11.97 17.42 4.04
CA VAL A 150 -11.88 18.87 3.85
C VAL A 150 -12.40 19.63 5.07
N GLU A 151 -13.56 19.24 5.61
CA GLU A 151 -14.12 19.85 6.81
C GLU A 151 -13.15 19.75 8.00
N GLN A 152 -12.52 18.59 8.21
CA GLN A 152 -11.53 18.39 9.26
C GLN A 152 -10.26 19.25 9.06
N ILE A 153 -9.75 19.32 7.84
CA ILE A 153 -8.58 20.16 7.51
C ILE A 153 -8.86 21.64 7.82
N ARG A 154 -10.06 22.12 7.46
CA ARG A 154 -10.45 23.52 7.68
C ARG A 154 -10.55 23.91 9.16
N GLN A 155 -10.64 22.95 10.07
CA GLN A 155 -10.59 23.23 11.51
C GLN A 155 -9.17 23.54 12.02
N VAL A 156 -8.14 23.15 11.27
CA VAL A 156 -6.74 23.23 11.73
C VAL A 156 -5.84 24.12 10.89
N THR A 157 -6.24 24.45 9.65
CA THR A 157 -5.47 25.33 8.76
C THR A 157 -6.32 25.99 7.67
N ASP A 158 -5.94 27.21 7.28
CA ASP A 158 -6.55 27.97 6.18
C ASP A 158 -5.86 27.75 4.83
N LYS A 159 -4.80 26.91 4.79
CA LYS A 159 -4.06 26.64 3.55
C LYS A 159 -4.98 26.12 2.43
N PRO A 160 -4.66 26.40 1.15
CA PRO A 160 -5.31 25.73 0.03
C PRO A 160 -5.30 24.21 0.19
N ILE A 161 -6.35 23.55 -0.30
CA ILE A 161 -6.47 22.09 -0.26
C ILE A 161 -6.46 21.59 -1.71
N VAL A 162 -5.59 20.63 -1.98
CA VAL A 162 -5.52 19.92 -3.26
C VAL A 162 -6.00 18.49 -3.02
N ILE A 163 -7.02 18.06 -3.75
CA ILE A 163 -7.47 16.68 -3.78
C ILE A 163 -6.86 16.01 -5.00
N ARG A 164 -6.01 15.02 -4.77
CA ARG A 164 -5.41 14.18 -5.80
C ARG A 164 -6.19 12.88 -5.92
N SER A 165 -6.88 12.72 -7.04
CA SER A 165 -7.67 11.52 -7.35
C SER A 165 -6.78 10.28 -7.34
N HIS A 166 -7.37 9.11 -7.08
CA HIS A 166 -6.65 7.86 -7.32
C HIS A 166 -6.50 7.65 -8.84
N PRO A 167 -5.31 7.29 -9.37
CA PRO A 167 -5.08 7.24 -10.82
C PRO A 167 -6.00 6.29 -11.60
N ARG A 168 -6.50 5.26 -10.91
CA ARG A 168 -7.43 4.25 -11.46
C ARG A 168 -8.85 4.34 -10.89
N TYR A 169 -9.12 5.35 -10.07
CA TYR A 169 -10.43 5.53 -9.44
C TYR A 169 -10.71 7.03 -9.31
N PRO A 170 -10.95 7.71 -10.44
CA PRO A 170 -11.28 9.13 -10.43
C PRO A 170 -12.61 9.37 -9.72
N GLU A 171 -12.71 10.53 -9.07
CA GLU A 171 -13.96 11.02 -8.50
C GLU A 171 -15.04 11.18 -9.57
N GLN A 172 -16.29 10.99 -9.15
CA GLN A 172 -17.44 11.23 -10.01
C GLN A 172 -17.94 12.68 -9.91
N HIS A 173 -17.72 13.33 -8.77
CA HIS A 173 -18.24 14.66 -8.50
C HIS A 173 -17.17 15.51 -7.82
N GLN A 174 -16.89 16.66 -8.44
CA GLN A 174 -16.03 17.68 -7.87
C GLN A 174 -16.87 18.71 -7.12
N PHE A 175 -16.30 19.31 -6.08
CA PHE A 175 -16.94 20.39 -5.31
C PHE A 175 -16.00 21.60 -5.17
N GLU A 176 -16.59 22.75 -4.90
CA GLU A 176 -15.89 24.04 -4.79
C GLU A 176 -15.06 24.15 -3.51
N GLY A 177 -14.11 25.10 -3.48
CA GLY A 177 -13.28 25.38 -2.31
C GLY A 177 -12.02 24.50 -2.17
N VAL A 178 -11.75 23.66 -3.17
CA VAL A 178 -10.55 22.83 -3.31
C VAL A 178 -10.07 22.80 -4.76
N THR A 179 -8.79 22.48 -4.96
CA THR A 179 -8.22 22.23 -6.29
C THR A 179 -8.18 20.73 -6.55
N TRP A 180 -8.62 20.30 -7.73
CA TRP A 180 -8.57 18.90 -8.14
C TRP A 180 -7.34 18.63 -9.00
N ASN A 181 -6.59 17.59 -8.63
CA ASN A 181 -5.41 17.14 -9.34
C ASN A 181 -5.64 15.70 -9.84
N ARG A 182 -5.53 15.50 -11.15
CA ARG A 182 -5.53 14.17 -11.75
C ARG A 182 -4.08 13.69 -11.88
N PRO A 183 -3.73 12.50 -11.35
CA PRO A 183 -2.39 11.94 -11.49
C PRO A 183 -1.96 11.80 -12.96
N LEU A 184 -0.73 12.22 -13.26
CA LEU A 184 -0.10 11.99 -14.55
C LEU A 184 0.80 10.76 -14.47
N HIS A 185 0.64 9.85 -15.43
CA HIS A 185 1.46 8.65 -15.54
C HIS A 185 2.90 9.03 -15.94
N VAL A 186 3.88 8.44 -15.25
CA VAL A 186 5.29 8.66 -15.57
C VAL A 186 5.66 7.79 -16.76
N GLN A 187 6.16 8.42 -17.83
CA GLN A 187 6.56 7.72 -19.05
C GLN A 187 7.53 6.57 -18.76
N GLU A 188 7.44 5.50 -19.54
CA GLU A 188 8.30 4.31 -19.44
C GLU A 188 8.15 3.50 -18.13
N THR A 189 7.11 3.75 -17.33
CA THR A 189 6.79 2.94 -16.14
C THR A 189 5.50 2.12 -16.34
N TYR A 190 5.36 0.97 -15.70
CA TYR A 190 4.10 0.20 -15.75
C TYR A 190 3.02 0.83 -14.85
N ASP A 191 3.39 1.20 -13.62
CA ASP A 191 2.47 1.72 -12.61
C ASP A 191 3.15 2.80 -11.74
N ASP A 192 3.51 3.95 -12.31
CA ASP A 192 4.04 5.08 -11.54
C ASP A 192 3.42 6.42 -11.98
N PHE A 193 3.34 7.37 -11.04
CA PHE A 193 2.65 8.65 -11.21
C PHE A 193 3.39 9.80 -10.53
N ASP A 194 3.14 11.03 -10.99
CA ASP A 194 3.81 12.29 -10.62
C ASP A 194 3.57 12.80 -9.16
N LEU A 195 3.52 11.92 -8.17
CA LEU A 195 3.29 12.29 -6.78
C LEU A 195 4.39 13.20 -6.21
N ASP A 196 5.65 12.98 -6.57
CA ASP A 196 6.80 13.72 -6.02
C ASP A 196 6.72 15.23 -6.30
N ILE A 197 6.18 15.62 -7.46
CA ILE A 197 5.93 17.03 -7.82
C ILE A 197 4.95 17.66 -6.83
N MET A 198 3.93 16.91 -6.42
CA MET A 198 2.95 17.37 -5.45
C MET A 198 3.57 17.45 -4.04
N LEU A 199 4.37 16.46 -3.66
CA LEU A 199 5.03 16.44 -2.36
C LEU A 199 6.05 17.57 -2.19
N ALA A 200 6.65 18.07 -3.28
CA ALA A 200 7.58 19.19 -3.25
C ALA A 200 7.00 20.44 -2.55
N HIS A 201 5.70 20.68 -2.71
CA HIS A 201 5.01 21.87 -2.22
C HIS A 201 3.97 21.60 -1.11
N ALA A 202 3.76 20.33 -0.74
CA ALA A 202 2.78 19.97 0.26
C ALA A 202 3.24 20.36 1.69
N TYR A 203 2.34 21.02 2.43
CA TYR A 203 2.51 21.34 3.86
C TYR A 203 2.33 20.09 4.74
N PHE A 204 1.27 19.33 4.50
CA PHE A 204 1.10 17.97 4.96
C PHE A 204 0.18 17.21 4.01
N THR A 205 0.20 15.88 4.09
CA THR A 205 -0.68 15.04 3.30
C THR A 205 -1.70 14.32 4.15
N VAL A 206 -2.83 13.96 3.54
CA VAL A 206 -3.85 13.08 4.13
C VAL A 206 -4.01 11.89 3.20
N SER A 207 -3.72 10.70 3.70
CA SER A 207 -3.83 9.44 2.95
C SER A 207 -4.20 8.34 3.92
N HIS A 208 -5.41 7.77 3.81
CA HIS A 208 -5.88 6.73 4.72
C HIS A 208 -4.85 5.61 4.94
N SER A 209 -4.57 4.81 3.91
CA SER A 209 -3.64 3.67 4.04
C SER A 209 -2.80 3.42 2.79
N SER A 210 -2.79 4.38 1.86
CA SER A 210 -2.15 4.21 0.55
C SER A 210 -0.66 4.58 0.55
N ASN A 211 0.08 4.10 -0.45
CA ASN A 211 1.50 4.43 -0.66
C ASN A 211 1.83 5.94 -0.57
N PRO A 212 0.98 6.87 -1.04
CA PRO A 212 1.19 8.30 -0.81
C PRO A 212 1.54 8.71 0.61
N GLY A 213 0.99 8.07 1.64
CA GLY A 213 1.37 8.34 3.04
C GLY A 213 2.83 7.98 3.32
N ILE A 214 3.29 6.82 2.82
CA ILE A 214 4.67 6.36 2.95
C ILE A 214 5.63 7.31 2.20
N HIS A 215 5.32 7.65 0.94
CA HIS A 215 6.15 8.54 0.13
C HIS A 215 6.22 9.96 0.72
N SER A 216 5.12 10.46 1.31
CA SER A 216 5.11 11.75 2.01
C SER A 216 6.14 11.75 3.14
N ILE A 217 6.10 10.72 3.98
CA ILE A 217 7.04 10.57 5.10
C ILE A 217 8.48 10.44 4.59
N ILE A 218 8.74 9.71 3.50
CA ILE A 218 10.09 9.62 2.91
C ILE A 218 10.55 10.99 2.39
N ALA A 219 9.68 11.74 1.72
CA ALA A 219 9.91 13.07 1.18
C ALA A 219 9.96 14.18 2.26
N GLY A 220 9.85 13.82 3.54
CA GLY A 220 9.90 14.78 4.65
C GLY A 220 8.62 15.60 4.81
N VAL A 221 7.52 15.21 4.17
CA VAL A 221 6.21 15.86 4.34
C VAL A 221 5.45 15.14 5.46
N PRO A 222 5.01 15.82 6.53
CA PRO A 222 4.15 15.22 7.54
C PRO A 222 2.89 14.61 6.90
N ALA A 223 2.48 13.42 7.35
CA ALA A 223 1.35 12.70 6.76
C ALA A 223 0.35 12.29 7.85
N VAL A 224 -0.92 12.65 7.65
CA VAL A 224 -2.05 12.11 8.40
C VAL A 224 -2.51 10.84 7.69
N VAL A 225 -2.42 9.71 8.39
CA VAL A 225 -2.81 8.39 7.90
C VAL A 225 -3.68 7.69 8.93
N SER A 226 -4.39 6.62 8.54
CA SER A 226 -5.10 5.75 9.49
C SER A 226 -4.16 4.72 10.10
N GLU A 227 -4.62 4.08 11.16
CA GLU A 227 -3.91 2.97 11.80
C GLU A 227 -3.65 1.81 10.84
N HIS A 228 -4.40 1.66 9.76
CA HIS A 228 -4.17 0.62 8.75
C HIS A 228 -2.95 0.89 7.86
N SER A 229 -2.36 2.09 7.92
CA SER A 229 -1.20 2.46 7.10
C SER A 229 0.10 1.87 7.64
N LEU A 230 0.98 1.41 6.75
CA LEU A 230 2.37 1.07 7.10
C LEU A 230 3.15 2.29 7.63
N ALA A 231 2.65 3.50 7.39
CA ALA A 231 3.24 4.76 7.82
C ALA A 231 2.77 5.22 9.22
N TRP A 232 1.84 4.51 9.86
CA TRP A 232 1.17 4.97 11.08
C TRP A 232 2.12 5.35 12.22
N ASP A 233 3.14 4.56 12.51
CA ASP A 233 4.04 4.77 13.66
C ASP A 233 4.87 6.05 13.57
N VAL A 234 5.00 6.62 12.37
CA VAL A 234 5.75 7.86 12.12
C VAL A 234 4.87 8.95 11.48
N SER A 235 3.55 8.77 11.58
CA SER A 235 2.56 9.72 11.08
C SER A 235 2.31 10.87 12.05
N THR A 236 1.53 11.85 11.59
CA THR A 236 1.00 12.94 12.42
C THR A 236 -0.52 12.85 12.51
N SER A 237 -1.07 13.52 13.51
CA SER A 237 -2.51 13.75 13.62
C SER A 237 -2.92 15.04 12.89
N MET A 238 -4.19 15.09 12.48
CA MET A 238 -4.82 16.30 11.92
C MET A 238 -4.98 17.35 13.01
N SER A 239 -3.96 18.17 13.23
CA SER A 239 -3.94 19.17 14.28
C SER A 239 -3.12 20.39 13.87
N LYS A 240 -3.24 21.50 14.63
CA LYS A 240 -2.42 22.71 14.41
C LYS A 240 -0.92 22.44 14.58
N TRP A 241 -0.56 21.40 15.34
CA TRP A 241 0.82 20.96 15.51
C TRP A 241 1.05 19.62 14.80
N LEU A 242 1.98 19.61 13.85
CA LEU A 242 2.32 18.42 13.09
C LEU A 242 3.56 17.75 13.68
N SER A 243 3.40 16.54 14.20
CA SER A 243 4.49 15.75 14.74
C SER A 243 5.50 15.39 13.64
N LYS A 244 6.77 15.25 14.05
CA LYS A 244 7.91 14.97 13.16
C LYS A 244 8.81 13.90 13.78
N PRO A 245 8.30 12.67 13.93
CA PRO A 245 9.00 11.60 14.64
C PRO A 245 10.29 11.17 13.93
N TYR A 246 11.13 10.43 14.64
CA TYR A 246 12.29 9.78 14.07
C TYR A 246 11.87 8.63 13.14
N ARG A 247 12.44 8.59 11.92
CA ARG A 247 11.95 7.73 10.83
C ARG A 247 12.85 6.55 10.46
N HIS A 248 14.11 6.48 10.91
CA HIS A 248 15.03 5.47 10.39
C HIS A 248 14.65 4.04 10.80
N GLN A 249 14.23 3.83 12.06
CA GLN A 249 13.78 2.51 12.51
C GLN A 249 12.55 2.05 11.73
N TRP A 250 11.61 2.97 11.50
CA TRP A 250 10.44 2.72 10.67
C TRP A 250 10.82 2.36 9.23
N LEU A 251 11.68 3.16 8.59
CA LEU A 251 12.11 2.91 7.21
C LEU A 251 12.80 1.54 7.10
N ASN A 252 13.70 1.23 8.04
CA ASN A 252 14.35 -0.06 8.06
C ASN A 252 13.32 -1.19 8.17
N ARG A 253 12.37 -1.09 9.11
CA ARG A 253 11.31 -2.10 9.29
C ARG A 253 10.46 -2.31 8.03
N ILE A 254 10.02 -1.25 7.36
CA ILE A 254 9.14 -1.41 6.19
C ILE A 254 9.88 -1.95 4.95
N THR A 255 11.20 -1.79 4.85
CA THR A 255 11.97 -2.41 3.75
C THR A 255 11.95 -3.94 3.80
N TYR A 256 11.58 -4.53 4.94
CA TYR A 256 11.36 -5.98 5.10
C TYR A 256 9.97 -6.46 4.70
N THR A 257 9.06 -5.54 4.32
CA THR A 257 7.73 -5.88 3.78
C THR A 257 7.76 -6.10 2.25
N GLU A 258 8.80 -5.62 1.57
CA GLU A 258 8.96 -5.70 0.11
C GLU A 258 10.26 -6.39 -0.26
N TRP A 259 10.24 -7.18 -1.35
CA TRP A 259 11.33 -8.03 -1.79
C TRP A 259 11.51 -7.93 -3.31
N PHE A 260 12.76 -7.99 -3.76
CA PHE A 260 13.05 -8.14 -5.18
C PHE A 260 12.61 -9.52 -5.65
N ALA A 261 12.32 -9.68 -6.94
CA ALA A 261 11.79 -10.94 -7.47
C ALA A 261 12.74 -12.13 -7.25
N ASP A 262 14.05 -11.90 -7.33
CA ASP A 262 15.09 -12.90 -7.07
C ASP A 262 15.22 -13.26 -5.58
N GLU A 263 14.73 -12.41 -4.68
CA GLU A 263 14.74 -12.63 -3.24
C GLU A 263 13.39 -13.07 -2.66
N ILE A 264 12.32 -13.12 -3.46
CA ILE A 264 10.95 -13.34 -2.95
C ILE A 264 10.79 -14.67 -2.18
N HIS A 265 11.64 -15.65 -2.50
CA HIS A 265 11.72 -16.92 -1.80
C HIS A 265 12.13 -16.77 -0.32
N ILE A 266 12.91 -15.74 0.03
CA ILE A 266 13.28 -15.42 1.41
C ILE A 266 12.05 -14.92 2.17
N GLN A 267 11.24 -14.05 1.55
CA GLN A 267 9.98 -13.59 2.15
C GLN A 267 9.02 -14.76 2.38
N TRP A 268 8.85 -15.63 1.38
CA TRP A 268 8.03 -16.83 1.51
C TRP A 268 8.48 -17.70 2.69
N SER A 269 9.78 -17.99 2.77
CA SER A 269 10.36 -18.78 3.87
C SER A 269 10.02 -18.21 5.24
N ARG A 270 10.04 -16.88 5.40
CA ARG A 270 9.70 -16.22 6.67
C ARG A 270 8.21 -16.26 6.97
N LEU A 271 7.36 -16.05 5.95
CA LEU A 271 5.91 -16.07 6.11
C LEU A 271 5.38 -17.46 6.42
N ARG A 272 6.03 -18.50 5.91
CA ARG A 272 5.56 -19.88 6.03
C ARG A 272 5.33 -20.33 7.48
N ASP A 273 6.09 -19.80 8.44
CA ASP A 273 5.93 -20.11 9.86
C ASP A 273 4.67 -19.51 10.49
N TYR A 274 3.96 -18.63 9.75
CA TYR A 274 2.76 -17.90 10.17
C TYR A 274 1.50 -18.36 9.42
N ILE A 275 1.61 -19.38 8.57
CA ILE A 275 0.53 -19.96 7.75
C ILE A 275 0.13 -21.31 8.33
#